data_AF-A0A1P8X1M5-F1
#
_entry.id   AF-A0A1P8X1M5-F1
#
_cell.length_a   1.000
_cell.length_b   1.000
_cell.length_c   1.000
_cell.angle_alpha   90.00
_cell.angle_beta   90.00
_cell.angle_gamma   90.00
#
_symmetry.space_group_name_H-M   'P 1'
#
loop_
_entity.id
_entity.type
_entity.pdbx_description
1 polymer ?
#
loop_
_entity_poly.entity_id
_entity_poly.type
_entity_poly.pdbx_seq_one_letter_code
_entity_poly.pdbx_strand_id
1 'polypeptide(L)'
;MAWNPFRRKGKLAPIDREATRHVIANRNSFPIYVSVEPWPECFELEPEESLTLVVGDAEAAIEVQVIDERELVIYPASVDIDFLIDGKPAEDRSWQFRHER
;
A
#
# COMPACT_ATOMS: atom_id res chain seq x y z
N MET A 1 -12.12 -32.50 -20.20
CA MET A 1 -11.37 -31.98 -19.04
C MET A 1 -11.20 -30.49 -19.25
N ALA A 2 -12.02 -29.68 -18.61
CA ALA A 2 -12.05 -28.23 -18.83
C ALA A 2 -10.97 -27.54 -17.99
N TRP A 3 -10.22 -26.64 -18.64
CA TRP A 3 -9.12 -25.86 -18.10
C TRP A 3 -9.69 -24.69 -17.28
N ASN A 4 -9.24 -24.51 -16.04
CA ASN A 4 -9.74 -23.50 -15.10
C ASN A 4 -8.68 -22.38 -14.94
N PRO A 5 -8.93 -21.12 -15.34
CA PRO A 5 -7.90 -20.09 -15.43
C PRO A 5 -7.52 -19.42 -14.09
N PHE A 6 -8.13 -19.80 -12.97
CA PHE A 6 -7.93 -19.15 -11.66
C PHE A 6 -6.96 -19.92 -10.75
N ARG A 7 -5.75 -20.19 -11.23
CA ARG A 7 -4.62 -20.61 -10.37
C ARG A 7 -3.45 -19.66 -10.57
N ARG A 8 -3.48 -18.49 -9.92
CA ARG A 8 -2.25 -17.75 -9.65
C ARG A 8 -1.64 -18.30 -8.36
N LYS A 9 -0.81 -19.33 -8.52
CA LYS A 9 0.17 -19.70 -7.49
C LYS A 9 1.18 -18.55 -7.39
N GLY A 10 1.46 -18.14 -6.16
CA GLY A 10 2.43 -17.11 -5.84
C GLY A 10 3.75 -17.27 -6.61
N LYS A 11 4.08 -16.21 -7.34
CA LYS A 11 5.41 -15.75 -7.66
C LYS A 11 5.25 -14.24 -7.76
N LEU A 12 5.77 -13.51 -6.77
CA LEU A 12 6.10 -12.11 -6.95
C LEU A 12 6.88 -12.04 -8.27
N ALA A 13 6.31 -11.37 -9.27
CA ALA A 13 7.03 -11.10 -10.50
C ALA A 13 8.35 -10.39 -10.12
N PRO A 14 9.44 -10.59 -10.89
CA PRO A 14 10.63 -9.77 -10.67
C PRO A 14 10.18 -8.32 -10.79
N ILE A 15 10.28 -7.59 -9.68
CA ILE A 15 10.00 -6.15 -9.63
C ILE A 15 10.91 -5.56 -10.70
N ASP A 16 10.30 -5.05 -11.76
CA ASP A 16 11.01 -4.56 -12.93
C ASP A 16 12.03 -3.50 -12.48
N ARG A 17 13.14 -3.39 -13.20
CA ARG A 17 14.29 -2.54 -12.81
C ARG A 17 13.96 -1.03 -12.72
N GLU A 18 12.72 -0.65 -12.95
CA GLU A 18 12.23 0.72 -13.03
C GLU A 18 11.15 1.03 -11.96
N ALA A 19 10.89 0.14 -10.99
CA ALA A 19 9.92 0.43 -9.94
C ALA A 19 10.53 1.31 -8.82
N THR A 20 9.80 2.34 -8.41
CA THR A 20 10.14 3.17 -7.23
C THR A 20 9.43 2.66 -5.99
N ARG A 21 10.13 2.75 -4.85
CA ARG A 21 9.61 2.33 -3.55
C ARG A 21 9.54 3.52 -2.60
N HIS A 22 8.34 3.75 -2.06
CA HIS A 22 8.11 4.72 -1.00
C HIS A 22 7.83 3.97 0.29
N VAL A 23 8.49 4.37 1.38
CA VAL A 23 8.36 3.70 2.68
C VAL A 23 7.87 4.69 3.72
N ILE A 24 6.78 4.33 4.39
CA ILE A 24 6.23 5.05 5.53
C ILE A 24 6.38 4.15 6.74
N ALA A 25 7.24 4.56 7.67
CA ALA A 25 7.54 3.80 8.88
C ALA A 25 6.83 4.43 10.08
N ASN A 26 6.04 3.64 10.82
CA ASN A 26 5.49 4.08 12.08
C ASN A 26 6.57 4.04 13.16
N ARG A 27 7.14 5.21 13.48
CA ARG A 27 8.12 5.38 14.57
C ARG A 27 7.47 5.81 15.89
N ASN A 28 6.15 5.93 15.92
CA ASN A 28 5.42 6.25 17.14
C ASN A 28 5.28 5.02 18.03
N SER A 29 4.95 5.24 19.30
CA SER A 29 4.62 4.19 20.26
C SER A 29 3.14 3.75 20.20
N PHE A 30 2.39 4.22 19.21
CA PHE A 30 0.96 3.93 19.01
C PHE A 30 0.64 3.65 17.53
N PRO A 31 -0.48 2.97 17.24
CA PRO A 31 -0.89 2.69 15.86
C PRO A 31 -1.25 3.94 15.08
N ILE A 32 -0.93 3.95 13.78
CA ILE A 32 -1.33 5.00 12.83
C ILE A 32 -2.16 4.41 11.68
N TYR A 33 -3.06 5.23 11.14
CA TYR A 33 -3.96 4.92 10.04
C TYR A 33 -3.49 5.62 8.77
N VAL A 34 -3.42 4.84 7.69
CA VAL A 34 -2.96 5.28 6.38
C VAL A 34 -4.05 5.05 5.36
N SER A 35 -4.62 6.12 4.82
CA SER A 35 -5.60 6.06 3.72
C SER A 35 -4.92 6.36 2.39
N VAL A 36 -5.27 5.65 1.31
CA VAL A 36 -4.64 5.84 0.00
C VAL A 36 -5.68 6.30 -1.02
N GLU A 37 -5.74 7.60 -1.28
CA GLU A 37 -6.72 8.19 -2.21
C GLU A 37 -6.18 8.21 -3.65
N PRO A 38 -7.04 8.03 -4.69
CA PRO A 38 -8.49 7.89 -4.63
C PRO A 38 -8.99 6.44 -4.39
N TRP A 39 -8.12 5.53 -3.97
CA TRP A 39 -8.47 4.12 -3.77
C TRP A 39 -9.14 3.89 -2.41
N PRO A 40 -9.93 2.82 -2.26
CA PRO A 40 -10.53 2.51 -0.97
C PRO A 40 -9.53 1.90 0.04
N GLU A 41 -8.25 1.79 -0.30
CA GLU A 41 -7.25 1.08 0.51
C GLU A 41 -6.88 1.88 1.77
N CYS A 42 -7.09 1.27 2.94
CA CYS A 42 -6.65 1.81 4.22
C CYS A 42 -5.84 0.77 4.99
N PHE A 43 -4.80 1.20 5.70
CA PHE A 43 -3.91 0.35 6.48
C PHE A 43 -3.78 0.87 7.91
N GLU A 44 -3.77 -0.05 8.88
CA GLU A 44 -3.28 0.22 10.23
C GLU A 44 -1.82 -0.24 10.32
N LEU A 45 -0.94 0.65 10.74
CA LEU A 45 0.45 0.32 11.06
C LEU A 45 0.63 0.33 12.57
N GLU A 46 0.95 -0.83 13.12
CA GLU A 46 1.37 -0.97 14.51
C GLU A 46 2.71 -0.24 14.74
N PRO A 47 3.08 0.02 16.00
CA PRO A 47 4.41 0.54 16.31
C PRO A 47 5.51 -0.28 15.64
N GLU A 48 6.49 0.40 15.03
CA GLU A 48 7.63 -0.16 14.31
C GLU A 48 7.33 -0.79 12.94
N GLU A 49 6.06 -0.95 12.56
CA GLU A 49 5.69 -1.45 11.23
C GLU A 49 5.93 -0.40 10.14
N SER A 50 6.08 -0.88 8.92
CA SER A 50 6.28 -0.03 7.74
C SER A 50 5.36 -0.43 6.59
N LEU A 51 4.71 0.57 5.98
CA LEU A 51 4.04 0.43 4.70
C LEU A 51 5.02 0.78 3.58
N THR A 52 5.19 -0.14 2.62
CA THR A 52 5.93 0.10 1.38
C THR A 52 4.95 0.14 0.22
N LEU A 53 4.97 1.24 -0.54
CA LEU A 53 4.30 1.37 -1.82
C LEU A 53 5.33 1.07 -2.91
N VAL A 54 5.10 0.03 -3.71
CA VAL A 54 5.91 -0.29 -4.88
C VAL A 54 5.17 0.22 -6.11
N VAL A 55 5.70 1.27 -6.71
CA VAL A 55 5.11 1.93 -7.88
C VAL A 55 5.90 1.54 -9.12
N GLY A 56 5.22 1.08 -10.17
CA GLY A 56 5.89 0.62 -11.40
C GLY A 56 6.61 1.69 -12.23
N ASP A 57 6.51 2.96 -11.82
CA ASP A 57 7.14 4.10 -12.48
C ASP A 57 8.26 4.67 -11.60
N ALA A 58 9.46 4.78 -12.18
CA ALA A 58 10.69 5.20 -11.52
C ALA A 58 10.62 6.64 -11.01
N GLU A 59 9.83 7.50 -11.65
CA GLU A 59 9.72 8.92 -11.29
C GLU A 59 8.44 9.23 -10.49
N ALA A 60 7.64 8.21 -10.19
CA ALA A 60 6.39 8.41 -9.46
C ALA A 60 6.64 8.95 -8.06
N ALA A 61 6.25 10.20 -7.84
CA ALA A 61 6.16 10.79 -6.52
C ALA A 61 4.85 10.37 -5.83
N ILE A 62 4.87 10.42 -4.50
CA ILE A 62 3.66 10.37 -3.68
C ILE A 62 3.52 11.69 -2.94
N GLU A 63 2.29 12.18 -2.83
CA GLU A 63 1.95 13.25 -1.89
C GLU A 63 1.46 12.61 -0.58
N VAL A 64 1.92 13.15 0.55
CA VAL A 64 1.50 12.68 1.88
C VAL A 64 0.93 13.87 2.64
N GLN A 65 -0.33 13.74 3.02
CA GLN A 65 -1.04 14.69 3.86
C GLN A 65 -1.18 14.12 5.26
N VAL A 66 -0.63 14.81 6.25
CA VAL A 66 -0.82 14.48 7.67
C VAL A 66 -2.10 15.16 8.14
N ILE A 67 -3.08 14.38 8.59
CA ILE A 67 -4.36 14.90 9.10
C ILE A 67 -4.22 15.22 10.58
N ASP A 68 -3.69 14.27 11.35
CA ASP A 68 -3.37 14.43 12.76
C ASP A 68 -2.18 13.53 13.18
N GLU A 69 -2.00 13.33 14.48
CA GLU A 69 -0.89 12.53 15.01
C GLU A 69 -1.01 11.02 14.70
N ARG A 70 -2.21 10.54 14.34
CA ARG A 70 -2.53 9.14 14.05
C ARG A 70 -2.92 8.89 12.60
N GLU A 71 -3.37 9.89 11.85
CA GLU A 71 -3.93 9.71 10.53
C GLU A 71 -3.13 10.43 9.44
N LEU A 72 -2.87 9.70 8.36
CA LEU A 72 -2.26 10.23 7.14
C LEU A 72 -2.96 9.72 5.89
N VAL A 73 -3.03 10.59 4.89
CA VAL A 73 -3.57 10.29 3.57
C VAL A 73 -2.44 10.36 2.54
N ILE A 74 -2.34 9.34 1.69
CA ILE A 74 -1.38 9.27 0.60
C ILE A 74 -2.15 9.46 -0.71
N TYR A 75 -1.60 10.29 -1.59
CA TYR A 75 -2.07 10.45 -2.96
C TYR A 75 -0.95 10.04 -3.92
N PRO A 76 -0.95 8.78 -4.39
CA PRO A 76 -0.01 8.32 -5.40
C PRO A 76 -0.30 8.89 -6.78
N ALA A 77 0.74 9.17 -7.56
CA ALA A 77 0.60 9.62 -8.95
C ALA A 77 0.23 8.49 -9.94
N SER A 78 0.49 7.22 -9.60
CA SER A 78 0.31 6.06 -10.49
C SER A 78 -0.79 5.14 -10.00
N VAL A 79 -1.41 4.39 -10.91
CA VAL A 79 -2.51 3.46 -10.64
C VAL A 79 -2.09 2.01 -10.37
N ASP A 80 -0.86 1.65 -10.72
CA ASP A 80 -0.31 0.31 -10.53
C ASP A 80 0.64 0.32 -9.32
N ILE A 81 0.09 0.00 -8.15
CA ILE A 81 0.81 0.02 -6.87
C ILE A 81 0.59 -1.30 -6.14
N ASP A 82 1.69 -1.91 -5.70
CA ASP A 82 1.64 -3.00 -4.73
C ASP A 82 1.90 -2.44 -3.33
N PHE A 83 1.08 -2.84 -2.36
CA PHE A 83 1.24 -2.48 -0.95
C PHE A 83 1.85 -3.63 -0.17
N LEU A 84 2.93 -3.34 0.57
CA LEU A 84 3.58 -4.28 1.46
C LEU A 84 3.63 -3.74 2.90
N ILE A 85 3.30 -4.56 3.89
CA ILE A 85 3.62 -4.27 5.29
C ILE A 85 4.80 -5.14 5.70
N ASP A 86 5.89 -4.51 6.12
CA ASP A 86 7.17 -5.15 6.46
C ASP A 86 7.67 -6.13 5.38
N GLY A 87 7.49 -5.73 4.12
CA GLY A 87 7.91 -6.49 2.94
C GLY A 87 7.00 -7.67 2.58
N LYS A 88 5.86 -7.85 3.25
CA LYS A 88 4.86 -8.87 2.92
C LYS A 88 3.64 -8.22 2.25
N PRO A 89 2.99 -8.88 1.28
CA PRO A 89 1.75 -8.37 0.67
C PRO A 89 0.73 -7.96 1.73
N ALA A 90 0.17 -6.76 1.57
CA ALA A 90 -0.75 -6.17 2.53
C ALA A 90 -2.24 -6.38 2.19
N GLU A 91 -2.56 -7.15 1.13
CA GLU A 91 -3.93 -7.42 0.66
C GLU A 91 -4.87 -7.91 1.78
N ASP A 92 -4.37 -8.70 2.72
CA ASP A 92 -5.17 -9.24 3.84
C ASP A 92 -5.30 -8.27 5.03
N ARG A 93 -4.59 -7.14 4.99
CA ARG A 93 -4.55 -6.12 6.04
C ARG A 93 -5.18 -4.79 5.65
N SER A 94 -5.48 -4.61 4.36
CA SER A 94 -6.26 -3.46 3.96
C SER A 94 -7.74 -3.68 4.22
N TRP A 95 -8.40 -2.64 4.70
CA TRP A 95 -9.85 -2.58 4.65
C TRP A 95 -10.27 -1.54 3.62
N GLN A 96 -11.34 -1.85 2.90
CA GLN A 96 -11.94 -0.89 1.98
C GLN A 96 -12.73 0.14 2.78
N PHE A 97 -12.31 1.41 2.76
CA PHE A 97 -13.09 2.50 3.34
C PHE A 97 -14.40 2.64 2.53
N ARG A 98 -15.54 2.24 3.11
CA ARG A 98 -16.85 2.69 2.61
C ARG A 98 -17.10 4.07 3.20
N HIS A 99 -16.71 5.12 2.50
CA HIS A 99 -17.42 6.38 2.65
C HIS A 99 -18.84 6.14 2.15
N GLU A 100 -19.80 5.89 3.05
CA GLU A 100 -21.20 6.14 2.73
C GLU A 100 -21.31 7.64 2.45
N ARG A 101 -21.45 7.99 1.18
CA ARG A 101 -21.86 9.33 0.74
C ARG A 101 -23.27 9.65 1.20
#